data_AF-E9F531-F1
#
_entry.id   AF-E9F531-F1
#
_cell.length_a   1.000
_cell.length_b   1.000
_cell.length_c   1.000
_cell.angle_alpha   90.00
_cell.angle_beta   90.00
_cell.angle_gamma   90.00
#
_symmetry.space_group_name_H-M   'P 1'
#
loop_
_entity.id
_entity.type
_entity.pdbx_description
1 polymer ?
#
loop_
_entity_poly.entity_id
_entity_poly.type
_entity_poly.pdbx_seq_one_letter_code
_entity_poly.pdbx_strand_id
1 'polypeptide(L)'
;MANKVFTTTLGISLLFLASGCLELGFSLVVRNMMDSKPESGQEAVRNLLYQMFPLTAGIANGAATLATFAFTLLGLMSPMRSWLKAGGYLITLCGLFTLCLGVYLWIMTLRLKDGFFPTYLELEPGVQSLVQQSVRTDVPPSFFSSEP
;
A
#
# COMPACT_ATOMS: atom_id res chain seq x y z
N MET A 1 30.68 25.42 8.16
CA MET A 1 29.64 25.82 7.18
C MET A 1 28.89 24.57 6.75
N ALA A 2 27.61 24.43 7.10
CA ALA A 2 26.80 23.35 6.56
C ALA A 2 26.77 23.51 5.03
N ASN A 3 27.37 22.56 4.31
CA ASN A 3 27.37 22.58 2.86
C ASN A 3 25.91 22.43 2.39
N LYS A 4 25.44 23.30 1.48
CA LYS A 4 24.06 23.24 0.97
C LYS A 4 23.69 21.83 0.52
N VAL A 5 24.65 21.12 -0.06
CA VAL A 5 24.52 19.71 -0.48
C VAL A 5 24.20 18.78 0.69
N PHE A 6 24.86 18.95 1.84
CA PHE A 6 24.63 18.13 3.03
C PHE A 6 23.22 18.36 3.59
N THR A 7 22.80 19.62 3.74
CA THR A 7 21.47 19.97 4.24
C THR A 7 20.36 19.48 3.31
N THR A 8 20.53 19.62 1.98
CA THR A 8 19.57 19.08 1.00
C THR A 8 19.50 17.56 1.05
N THR A 9 20.65 16.88 1.13
CA THR A 9 20.68 15.41 1.23
C THR A 9 19.96 14.94 2.48
N LEU A 10 20.22 15.57 3.63
CA LEU A 10 19.55 15.24 4.89
C LEU A 10 18.04 15.49 4.82
N GLY A 11 17.61 16.60 4.22
CA GLY A 11 16.18 16.90 4.03
C GLY A 11 15.47 15.87 3.14
N ILE A 12 16.09 15.47 2.04
CA ILE A 12 15.54 14.42 1.15
C ILE A 12 15.53 13.06 1.86
N SER A 13 16.57 12.73 2.64
CA SER A 13 16.60 11.50 3.43
C SER A 13 15.47 11.44 4.45
N LEU A 14 15.08 12.57 5.05
CA LEU A 14 13.91 12.61 5.95
C LEU A 14 12.59 12.39 5.21
N LEU A 15 12.45 12.92 3.98
CA LEU A 15 11.28 12.65 3.15
C LEU A 15 11.20 11.16 2.77
N PHE A 16 12.34 10.56 2.42
CA PHE A 16 12.45 9.13 2.13
C PHE A 16 12.10 8.26 3.34
N LEU A 17 12.55 8.65 4.54
CA LEU A 17 12.14 8.02 5.79
C LEU A 17 10.63 8.12 6.00
N ALA A 18 10.07 9.32 5.83
CA ALA A 18 8.64 9.56 6.01
C ALA A 18 7.79 8.71 5.06
N SER A 19 8.20 8.56 3.79
CA SER A 19 7.51 7.67 2.85
C SER A 19 7.56 6.21 3.29
N GLY A 20 8.71 5.72 3.77
CA GLY A 20 8.83 4.34 4.28
C GLY A 20 7.97 4.09 5.52
N CYS A 21 7.92 5.05 6.44
CA CYS A 21 7.04 4.99 7.61
C CYS A 21 5.56 4.95 7.22
N LEU A 22 5.15 5.76 6.23
CA LEU A 22 3.77 5.80 5.76
C LEU A 22 3.39 4.47 5.09
N GLU A 23 4.23 3.96 4.20
CA GLU A 23 4.01 2.68 3.52
C GLU A 23 3.91 1.51 4.49
N LEU A 24 4.84 1.44 5.45
CA LEU A 24 4.83 0.42 6.48
C LEU A 24 3.60 0.54 7.39
N GLY A 25 3.30 1.76 7.84
CA GLY A 25 2.16 2.05 8.70
C GLY A 25 0.84 1.67 8.05
N PHE A 26 0.64 2.08 6.79
CA PHE A 26 -0.52 1.69 6.00
C PHE A 26 -0.63 0.17 5.88
N SER A 27 0.45 -0.51 5.46
CA SER A 27 0.41 -1.97 5.25
C SER A 27 0.15 -2.74 6.54
N LEU A 28 0.68 -2.31 7.68
CA LEU A 28 0.42 -2.94 8.98
C LEU A 28 -0.99 -2.70 9.49
N VAL A 29 -1.49 -1.46 9.39
CA VAL A 29 -2.85 -1.11 9.83
C VAL A 29 -3.89 -1.88 9.02
N VAL A 30 -3.74 -1.90 7.69
CA VAL A 30 -4.66 -2.62 6.80
C VAL A 30 -4.61 -4.12 7.06
N ARG A 31 -3.43 -4.68 7.32
CA ARG A 31 -3.27 -6.12 7.61
C ARG A 31 -3.99 -6.52 8.89
N ASN A 32 -4.04 -5.63 9.88
CA ASN A 32 -4.74 -5.86 11.13
C ASN A 32 -6.27 -5.71 10.98
N MET A 33 -6.74 -4.97 9.97
CA MET A 33 -8.17 -4.70 9.76
C MET A 33 -8.85 -5.64 8.76
N MET A 34 -8.09 -6.27 7.86
CA MET A 34 -8.64 -7.04 6.73
C MET A 34 -9.47 -8.28 7.14
N ASP A 35 -9.20 -8.83 8.32
CA ASP A 35 -9.88 -10.02 8.87
C ASP A 35 -10.99 -9.67 9.88
N SER A 36 -11.24 -8.38 10.11
CA SER A 36 -12.32 -7.95 11.01
C SER A 36 -13.69 -8.34 10.44
N LYS A 37 -14.58 -8.84 11.29
CA LYS A 37 -15.93 -9.21 10.88
C LYS A 37 -16.71 -7.96 10.45
N PRO A 38 -17.17 -7.85 9.19
CA PRO A 38 -17.82 -6.64 8.71
C PRO A 38 -19.24 -6.51 9.28
N GLU A 39 -19.59 -5.32 9.79
CA GLU A 39 -20.94 -5.03 10.30
C GLU A 39 -21.83 -4.38 9.22
N SER A 40 -21.24 -3.88 8.14
CA SER A 40 -21.95 -3.29 7.00
C SER A 40 -21.40 -3.76 5.66
N GLY A 41 -22.20 -3.63 4.59
CA GLY A 41 -21.79 -3.99 3.24
C GLY A 41 -20.58 -3.21 2.72
N GLN A 42 -20.47 -1.92 3.08
CA GLN A 42 -19.33 -1.09 2.69
C GLN A 42 -18.02 -1.56 3.36
N GLU A 43 -18.09 -2.03 4.60
CA GLU A 43 -16.94 -2.63 5.29
C GLU A 43 -16.57 -4.00 4.72
N ALA A 44 -17.57 -4.80 4.32
CA ALA A 44 -17.32 -6.08 3.64
C ALA A 44 -16.57 -5.86 2.32
N VAL A 45 -17.00 -4.90 1.49
CA VAL A 45 -16.29 -4.54 0.24
C VAL A 45 -14.89 -4.02 0.52
N ARG A 46 -14.71 -3.17 1.55
CA ARG A 46 -13.40 -2.65 1.96
C ARG A 46 -12.44 -3.77 2.36
N ASN A 47 -12.90 -4.73 3.17
CA ASN A 47 -12.05 -5.84 3.62
C ASN A 47 -11.65 -6.74 2.44
N LEU A 48 -12.54 -6.94 1.46
CA LEU A 48 -12.20 -7.66 0.22
C LEU A 48 -11.11 -6.95 -0.59
N LEU A 49 -11.24 -5.63 -0.73
CA LEU A 49 -10.22 -4.82 -1.38
C LEU A 49 -8.88 -5.00 -0.67
N TYR A 50 -8.86 -4.93 0.66
CA TYR A 50 -7.65 -5.13 1.47
C TYR A 50 -7.00 -6.50 1.30
N GLN A 51 -7.78 -7.58 1.17
CA GLN A 51 -7.24 -8.92 0.95
C GLN A 51 -6.55 -9.08 -0.42
N MET A 52 -6.96 -8.32 -1.43
CA MET A 52 -6.32 -8.33 -2.76
C MET A 52 -5.00 -7.55 -2.81
N PHE A 53 -4.77 -6.62 -1.87
CA PHE A 53 -3.55 -5.84 -1.86
C PHE A 53 -2.33 -6.71 -1.45
N PRO A 54 -1.14 -6.50 -2.04
CA PRO A 54 0.08 -7.21 -1.69
C PRO A 54 0.72 -6.65 -0.40
N LEU A 55 0.02 -6.73 0.74
CA LEU A 55 0.43 -6.11 2.01
C LEU A 55 1.80 -6.61 2.48
N THR A 56 2.09 -7.90 2.33
CA THR A 56 3.38 -8.48 2.72
C THR A 56 4.54 -7.84 1.97
N ALA A 57 4.36 -7.56 0.68
CA ALA A 57 5.37 -6.91 -0.14
C ALA A 57 5.55 -5.43 0.22
N GLY A 58 4.44 -4.73 0.55
CA GLY A 58 4.48 -3.36 1.07
C GLY A 58 5.19 -3.27 2.43
N ILE A 59 4.95 -4.21 3.35
CA ILE A 59 5.67 -4.29 4.63
C ILE A 59 7.17 -4.48 4.39
N ALA A 60 7.55 -5.39 3.49
CA ALA A 60 8.94 -5.63 3.15
C ALA A 60 9.62 -4.38 2.55
N ASN A 61 8.92 -3.66 1.65
CA ASN A 61 9.43 -2.43 1.06
C ASN A 61 9.61 -1.31 2.10
N GLY A 62 8.61 -1.10 2.97
CA GLY A 62 8.69 -0.14 4.06
C GLY A 62 9.85 -0.44 5.01
N ALA A 63 10.02 -1.70 5.40
CA ALA A 63 11.15 -2.13 6.22
C ALA A 63 12.51 -1.93 5.53
N ALA A 64 12.61 -2.26 4.24
CA ALA A 64 13.81 -2.03 3.44
C ALA A 64 14.15 -0.54 3.32
N THR A 65 13.14 0.32 3.17
CA THR A 65 13.28 1.79 3.13
C THR A 65 13.86 2.32 4.44
N LEU A 66 13.35 1.87 5.59
CA LEU A 66 13.85 2.23 6.92
C LEU A 66 15.31 1.79 7.13
N ALA A 67 15.63 0.54 6.76
CA ALA A 67 17.00 0.02 6.84
C ALA A 67 17.96 0.79 5.94
N THR A 68 17.50 1.14 4.73
CA THR A 68 18.26 1.94 3.76
C THR A 68 18.51 3.35 4.27
N PHE A 69 17.51 3.98 4.91
CA PHE A 69 17.69 5.27 5.56
C PHE A 69 18.74 5.20 6.67
N ALA A 70 18.66 4.21 7.56
CA ALA A 70 19.64 4.05 8.64
C ALA A 70 21.06 3.87 8.09
N PHE A 71 21.21 3.04 7.06
CA PHE A 71 22.51 2.81 6.41
C PHE A 71 23.06 4.06 5.70
N THR A 72 22.20 4.79 4.99
CA THR A 72 22.60 6.01 4.27
C THR A 72 22.93 7.14 5.24
N LEU A 73 22.25 7.24 6.39
CA LEU A 73 22.56 8.18 7.46
C LEU A 73 23.94 7.89 8.07
N LEU A 74 24.23 6.62 8.39
CA LEU A 74 25.56 6.21 8.86
C LEU A 74 26.64 6.54 7.81
N GLY A 75 26.35 6.28 6.53
CA GLY A 75 27.27 6.61 5.44
C GLY A 75 27.53 8.11 5.30
N LEU A 76 26.51 8.94 5.51
CA LEU A 76 26.60 10.40 5.46
C LEU A 76 27.40 10.98 6.65
N MET A 77 27.33 10.35 7.82
CA MET A 77 28.13 10.71 9.00
C MET A 77 29.58 10.21 8.92
N SER A 78 29.83 9.15 8.13
CA SER A 78 31.15 8.56 7.98
C SER A 78 32.04 9.39 7.02
N PRO A 79 33.35 9.47 7.25
CA PRO A 79 34.29 10.07 6.28
C PRO A 79 34.57 9.14 5.08
N MET A 80 34.02 7.92 5.06
CA MET A 80 34.34 6.90 4.07
C MET A 80 33.41 6.99 2.85
N ARG A 81 33.97 7.43 1.72
CA ARG A 81 33.24 7.54 0.43
C ARG A 81 32.58 6.23 -0.03
N SER A 82 33.12 5.08 0.35
CA SER A 82 32.57 3.77 -0.01
C SER A 82 31.17 3.54 0.58
N TRP A 83 30.93 3.99 1.82
CA TRP A 83 29.61 3.87 2.46
C TRP A 83 28.56 4.71 1.76
N LEU A 84 28.93 5.90 1.30
CA LEU A 84 28.02 6.76 0.55
C LEU A 84 27.63 6.15 -0.80
N LYS A 85 28.57 5.49 -1.49
CA LYS A 85 28.29 4.76 -2.75
C LYS A 85 27.38 3.56 -2.49
N ALA A 86 27.67 2.77 -1.46
CA ALA A 86 26.84 1.63 -1.07
C ALA A 86 25.41 2.07 -0.70
N GLY A 87 25.26 3.16 0.04
CA GLY A 87 23.96 3.76 0.34
C GLY A 87 23.21 4.20 -0.92
N GLY A 88 23.90 4.80 -1.89
CA GLY A 88 23.31 5.15 -3.19
C GLY A 88 22.78 3.94 -3.98
N TYR A 89 23.54 2.83 -4.01
CA TYR A 89 23.06 1.58 -4.63
C TYR A 89 21.84 1.01 -3.90
N LEU A 90 21.84 1.07 -2.56
CA LEU A 90 20.75 0.55 -1.75
C LEU A 90 19.46 1.37 -1.95
N ILE A 91 19.55 2.70 -2.01
CA ILE A 91 18.41 3.57 -2.37
C ILE A 91 17.88 3.22 -3.77
N THR A 92 18.77 2.97 -4.72
CA THR A 92 18.38 2.64 -6.11
C THR A 92 17.64 1.31 -6.17
N LEU A 93 18.13 0.29 -5.46
CA LEU A 93 17.46 -1.00 -5.33
C LEU A 93 16.08 -0.86 -4.68
N CYS A 94 15.99 -0.07 -3.60
CA CYS A 94 14.74 0.21 -2.92
C CYS A 94 13.74 0.90 -3.87
N GLY A 95 14.18 1.92 -4.60
CA GLY A 95 13.35 2.61 -5.59
C GLY A 95 12.86 1.71 -6.72
N LEU A 96 13.70 0.78 -7.19
CA LEU A 96 13.29 -0.22 -8.17
C LEU A 96 12.21 -1.15 -7.62
N PHE A 97 12.34 -1.61 -6.37
CA PHE A 97 11.33 -2.45 -5.73
C PHE A 97 10.01 -1.71 -5.55
N THR A 98 10.04 -0.46 -5.05
CA THR A 98 8.87 0.41 -4.97
C THR A 98 8.20 0.60 -6.33
N LEU A 99 8.99 0.78 -7.40
CA LEU A 99 8.46 0.90 -8.76
C LEU A 99 7.74 -0.38 -9.20
N CYS A 100 8.33 -1.56 -8.96
CA CYS A 100 7.69 -2.83 -9.26
C CYS A 100 6.36 -3.00 -8.52
N LEU A 101 6.30 -2.64 -7.22
CA LEU A 101 5.05 -2.65 -6.46
C LEU A 101 4.04 -1.66 -7.02
N GLY A 102 4.46 -0.44 -7.38
CA GLY A 102 3.60 0.56 -8.00
C GLY A 102 2.97 0.06 -9.30
N VAL A 103 3.77 -0.55 -10.18
CA VAL A 103 3.27 -1.14 -11.44
C VAL A 103 2.32 -2.31 -11.17
N TYR A 104 2.63 -3.17 -10.20
CA TYR A 104 1.74 -4.27 -9.81
C TYR A 104 0.38 -3.74 -9.31
N LEU A 105 0.40 -2.77 -8.39
CA LEU A 105 -0.81 -2.14 -7.86
C LEU A 105 -1.62 -1.46 -8.96
N TRP A 106 -0.94 -0.79 -9.89
CA TRP A 106 -1.57 -0.15 -11.04
C TRP A 106 -2.33 -1.16 -11.91
N ILE A 107 -1.69 -2.27 -12.27
CA ILE A 107 -2.32 -3.33 -13.06
C ILE A 107 -3.51 -3.94 -12.30
N MET A 108 -3.34 -4.20 -11.00
CA MET A 108 -4.43 -4.67 -10.14
C MET A 108 -5.63 -3.72 -10.14
N THR A 109 -5.40 -2.41 -10.05
CA THR A 109 -6.47 -1.40 -10.14
C THR A 109 -7.17 -1.44 -11.49
N LEU A 110 -6.44 -1.57 -12.60
CA LEU A 110 -7.04 -1.70 -13.94
C LEU A 110 -7.85 -2.99 -14.11
N ARG A 111 -7.49 -4.06 -13.39
CA ARG A 111 -8.13 -5.38 -13.46
C ARG A 111 -9.04 -5.65 -12.26
N LEU A 112 -9.41 -4.62 -11.51
CA LEU A 112 -10.15 -4.77 -10.27
C LEU A 112 -11.46 -5.54 -10.47
N LYS A 113 -12.19 -5.25 -11.57
CA LYS A 113 -13.45 -5.93 -11.89
C LYS A 113 -13.26 -7.44 -12.11
N ASP A 114 -12.17 -7.83 -12.74
CA ASP A 114 -11.87 -9.23 -13.08
C ASP A 114 -11.39 -10.01 -11.84
N GLY A 115 -10.63 -9.36 -10.95
CA GLY A 115 -10.15 -9.96 -9.69
C GLY A 115 -11.18 -9.99 -8.56
N PHE A 116 -12.10 -9.02 -8.52
CA PHE A 116 -13.10 -8.93 -7.46
C PHE A 116 -14.15 -10.05 -7.52
N PHE A 117 -14.63 -10.39 -8.72
CA PHE A 117 -15.70 -11.38 -8.89
C PHE A 117 -15.37 -12.80 -8.37
N PRO A 118 -14.21 -13.42 -8.69
CA PRO A 118 -13.85 -14.71 -8.12
C PRO A 118 -13.67 -14.64 -6.60
N THR A 119 -13.02 -13.59 -6.09
CA THR A 119 -12.82 -13.36 -4.66
C THR A 119 -14.15 -13.22 -3.93
N TYR A 120 -15.14 -12.55 -4.53
CA TYR A 120 -16.48 -12.41 -3.98
C TYR A 120 -17.24 -13.75 -3.86
N LEU A 121 -17.06 -14.67 -4.81
CA LEU A 121 -17.72 -15.98 -4.77
C LEU A 121 -17.17 -16.90 -3.67
N GLU A 122 -15.92 -16.69 -3.25
CA GLU A 122 -15.28 -17.47 -2.18
C GLU A 122 -15.73 -17.04 -0.76
N LEU A 123 -16.51 -15.96 -0.65
CA LEU A 123 -16.94 -15.44 0.66
C LEU A 123 -18.05 -16.28 1.29
N GLU A 124 -18.09 -16.24 2.63
CA GLU A 124 -19.22 -16.76 3.41
C GLU A 124 -20.54 -16.11 2.94
N PRO A 125 -21.64 -16.88 2.78
CA PRO A 125 -22.92 -16.37 2.26
C PRO A 125 -23.48 -15.16 3.04
N GLY A 126 -23.22 -15.10 4.35
CA GLY A 126 -23.62 -13.98 5.19
C GLY A 126 -22.93 -12.66 4.82
N VAL A 127 -21.65 -12.71 4.45
CA VAL A 127 -20.88 -11.51 4.04
C VAL A 127 -21.25 -11.12 2.60
N GLN A 128 -21.52 -12.10 1.73
CA GLN A 128 -22.02 -11.84 0.38
C GLN A 128 -23.34 -11.06 0.37
N SER A 129 -24.24 -11.37 1.29
CA SER A 129 -25.54 -10.68 1.45
C SER A 129 -25.35 -9.21 1.85
N LEU A 130 -24.40 -8.91 2.75
CA LEU A 130 -24.09 -7.53 3.15
C LEU A 130 -23.59 -6.70 1.96
N VAL A 131 -22.69 -7.27 1.14
CA VAL A 131 -22.20 -6.63 -0.08
C VAL A 131 -23.36 -6.36 -1.06
N GLN A 132 -24.24 -7.33 -1.29
CA GLN A 132 -25.42 -7.17 -2.16
C GLN A 132 -26.38 -6.09 -1.65
N GLN A 133 -26.61 -6.03 -0.34
CA GLN A 133 -27.44 -4.99 0.27
C GLN A 133 -26.86 -3.59 0.02
N SER A 134 -25.55 -3.40 0.19
CA SER A 134 -24.93 -2.08 -0.05
C SER A 134 -25.07 -1.62 -1.50
N VAL A 135 -24.86 -2.50 -2.47
CA VAL A 135 -25.01 -2.17 -3.90
C VAL A 135 -26.47 -1.93 -4.28
N ARG A 136 -27.41 -2.66 -3.66
CA ARG A 136 -28.84 -2.50 -3.92
C ARG A 136 -29.39 -1.17 -3.38
N THR A 137 -28.88 -0.66 -2.26
CA THR A 137 -29.33 0.62 -1.67
C THR A 137 -28.95 1.86 -2.48
N ASP A 138 -27.96 1.78 -3.37
CA ASP A 138 -27.59 2.89 -4.28
C ASP A 138 -28.42 2.92 -5.58
N VAL A 139 -29.28 1.92 -5.81
CA VAL A 139 -30.23 1.93 -6.94
C VAL A 139 -31.54 2.54 -6.45
N PRO A 140 -31.96 3.72 -6.93
CA PRO A 140 -33.22 4.30 -6.50
C PRO A 140 -34.38 3.37 -6.89
N PRO A 141 -35.41 3.23 -6.04
CA PRO A 141 -36.54 2.31 -6.28
C PRO A 141 -37.32 2.61 -7.58
N SER A 142 -37.08 3.76 -8.21
CA SER A 142 -37.65 4.12 -9.52
C SER A 142 -37.17 3.24 -10.68
N PHE A 143 -36.06 2.51 -10.54
CA PHE A 143 -35.56 1.62 -11.60
C PHE A 143 -36.28 0.25 -11.65
N PHE A 144 -37.02 -0.12 -10.61
CA PHE A 144 -37.74 -1.40 -10.55
C PHE A 144 -39.25 -1.26 -10.81
N SER A 145 -39.72 -0.06 -11.17
CA SER A 145 -41.16 0.23 -11.31
C SER A 145 -41.64 0.31 -12.76
N SER A 146 -40.86 -0.17 -13.72
CA SER A 146 -41.24 -0.18 -15.14
C SER A 146 -41.08 -1.56 -15.76
N GLU A 147 -41.95 -2.50 -15.40
CA GLU A 147 -42.48 -3.48 -16.34
C GLU A 147 -43.91 -3.86 -15.90
N PRO A 148 -44.92 -3.73 -16.78
CA PRO A 148 -46.32 -4.11 -16.52
C PRO A 148 -46.54 -5.63 -16.57
#